data_AF-A0A835I967-F1
#
_entry.id   AF-A0A835I967-F1
#
_cell.length_a   1.000
_cell.length_b   1.000
_cell.length_c   1.000
_cell.angle_alpha   90.00
_cell.angle_beta   90.00
_cell.angle_gamma   90.00
#
_symmetry.space_group_name_H-M   'P 1'
#
loop_
_entity.id
_entity.type
_entity.pdbx_description
1 polymer ?
#
loop_
_entity_poly.entity_id
_entity_poly.type
_entity_poly.pdbx_seq_one_letter_code
_entity_poly.pdbx_strand_id
1 'polypeptide(L)'
;MAGDVPLRVDELDTKIVKVQKSRRVQVARPGFARTGQPIQLLTNHFKVNIGGVDGDFYHYSQIALFYEDDHPIDAKGIGRKVIDKLHETYDTELGGKHFATAGNGSPGGSRSPNGSDRKRFRRPNQSKSFKVQISYAVKIPMKSIASALRDQESENS
;
A
#
# COMPACT_ATOMS: atom_id res chain seq x y z
N MET A 1 7.68 -43.56 -52.39
CA MET A 1 7.81 -42.13 -52.01
C MET A 1 6.41 -41.55 -52.03
N ALA A 2 5.75 -41.52 -50.87
CA ALA A 2 4.45 -40.88 -50.71
C ALA A 2 4.71 -39.38 -50.48
N GLY A 3 4.21 -38.52 -51.36
CA GLY A 3 4.33 -37.07 -51.22
C GLY A 3 3.25 -36.56 -50.27
N ASP A 4 3.68 -35.97 -49.16
CA ASP A 4 2.82 -35.34 -48.18
C ASP A 4 2.06 -34.16 -48.80
N VAL A 5 0.73 -34.18 -48.66
CA VAL A 5 -0.16 -33.06 -49.00
C VAL A 5 -0.17 -32.11 -47.80
N PRO A 6 0.10 -30.81 -47.95
CA PRO A 6 0.01 -29.90 -46.83
C PRO A 6 -1.45 -29.65 -46.48
N LEU A 7 -1.84 -30.04 -45.27
CA LEU A 7 -3.11 -29.68 -44.64
C LEU A 7 -3.21 -28.16 -44.52
N ARG A 8 -4.24 -27.56 -45.15
CA ARG A 8 -4.63 -26.18 -44.88
C ARG A 8 -5.25 -26.13 -43.48
N VAL A 9 -4.58 -25.42 -42.57
CA VAL A 9 -5.14 -25.04 -41.27
C VAL A 9 -5.90 -23.74 -41.51
N ASP A 10 -7.23 -23.82 -41.57
CA ASP A 10 -8.06 -22.63 -41.56
C ASP A 10 -7.91 -21.95 -40.19
N GLU A 11 -7.34 -20.74 -40.18
CA GLU A 11 -7.26 -19.88 -39.00
C GLU A 11 -8.69 -19.54 -38.54
N LEU A 12 -9.10 -20.15 -37.42
CA LEU A 12 -10.26 -19.70 -36.68
C LEU A 12 -9.91 -18.36 -36.01
N ASP A 13 -10.29 -17.27 -36.68
CA ASP A 13 -10.35 -15.93 -36.12
C ASP A 13 -11.22 -15.94 -34.85
N THR A 14 -10.58 -16.13 -33.70
CA THR A 14 -11.21 -15.93 -32.40
C THR A 14 -11.38 -14.43 -32.20
N LYS A 15 -12.50 -13.90 -32.72
CA LYS A 15 -12.95 -12.54 -32.43
C LYS A 15 -13.10 -12.39 -30.92
N ILE A 16 -12.13 -11.76 -30.28
CA ILE A 16 -12.19 -11.34 -28.88
C ILE A 16 -13.38 -10.37 -28.78
N VAL A 17 -14.51 -10.86 -28.28
CA VAL A 17 -15.66 -10.03 -27.95
C VAL A 17 -15.21 -9.10 -26.82
N LYS A 18 -14.96 -7.82 -27.16
CA LYS A 18 -14.77 -6.77 -26.16
C LYS A 18 -16.06 -6.66 -25.36
N VAL A 19 -16.11 -7.31 -24.20
CA VAL A 19 -17.18 -7.13 -23.23
C VAL A 19 -17.10 -5.67 -22.77
N GLN A 20 -18.04 -4.84 -23.25
CA GLN A 20 -18.20 -3.48 -22.73
C GLN A 20 -18.56 -3.59 -21.25
N LYS A 21 -17.63 -3.20 -20.38
CA LYS A 21 -17.90 -3.10 -18.95
C LYS A 21 -18.94 -2.01 -18.75
N SER A 22 -20.04 -2.35 -18.07
CA SER A 22 -21.07 -1.37 -17.73
C SER A 22 -20.48 -0.28 -16.83
N ARG A 23 -20.67 0.98 -17.22
CA ARG A 23 -20.21 2.15 -16.47
C ARG A 23 -21.14 2.37 -15.28
N ARG A 24 -20.88 1.67 -14.17
CA ARG A 24 -21.52 1.94 -12.88
C ARG A 24 -20.72 3.04 -12.17
N VAL A 25 -21.31 4.24 -12.06
CA VAL A 25 -20.74 5.37 -11.30
C VAL A 25 -21.53 5.53 -10.01
N GLN A 26 -20.86 5.97 -8.94
CA GLN A 26 -21.54 6.37 -7.72
C GLN A 26 -22.46 7.56 -8.02
N VAL A 27 -23.70 7.51 -7.53
CA VAL A 27 -24.66 8.61 -7.69
C VAL A 27 -24.32 9.71 -6.69
N ALA A 28 -24.21 10.96 -7.15
CA ALA A 28 -24.00 12.10 -6.28
C ALA A 28 -25.17 12.28 -5.30
N ARG A 29 -24.88 12.73 -4.07
CA ARG A 29 -25.91 12.91 -3.04
C ARG A 29 -26.89 14.01 -3.46
N PRO A 30 -28.22 13.75 -3.60
CA PRO A 30 -29.19 14.74 -4.08
C PRO A 30 -29.40 15.96 -3.17
N GLY A 31 -28.95 15.89 -1.91
CA GLY A 31 -29.04 16.98 -0.93
C GLY A 31 -29.08 16.51 0.52
N PHE A 32 -29.37 17.43 1.43
CA PHE A 32 -29.53 17.17 2.86
C PHE A 32 -31.01 17.00 3.23
N ALA A 33 -31.32 16.05 4.11
CA ALA A 33 -32.66 15.87 4.64
C ALA A 33 -33.08 17.07 5.50
N ARG A 34 -34.38 17.42 5.46
CA ARG A 34 -34.95 18.58 6.18
C ARG A 34 -36.02 18.23 7.20
N THR A 35 -36.46 16.97 7.21
CA THR A 35 -37.54 16.48 8.08
C THR A 35 -36.99 16.03 9.42
N GLY A 36 -37.69 16.35 10.51
CA GLY A 36 -37.35 15.91 11.87
C GLY A 36 -36.87 17.06 12.77
N GLN A 37 -36.78 16.78 14.06
CA GLN A 37 -36.24 17.72 15.04
C GLN A 37 -34.71 17.61 15.11
N PRO A 38 -33.96 18.73 15.01
CA PRO A 38 -32.50 18.69 15.08
C PRO A 38 -32.03 18.34 16.49
N ILE A 39 -31.03 17.46 16.57
CA ILE A 39 -30.36 17.09 17.81
C ILE A 39 -28.85 17.31 17.67
N GLN A 40 -28.19 17.64 18.78
CA GLN A 40 -26.74 17.77 18.81
C GLN A 40 -26.11 16.41 19.02
N LEU A 41 -25.19 16.03 18.14
CA LEU A 41 -24.45 14.78 18.22
C LEU A 41 -22.95 15.09 18.33
N LEU A 42 -22.28 14.38 19.24
CA LEU A 42 -20.84 14.26 19.21
C LEU A 42 -20.47 13.04 18.37
N THR A 43 -19.40 13.16 17.61
CA THR A 43 -18.88 12.03 16.84
C THR A 43 -17.40 11.85 17.12
N ASN A 44 -16.97 10.62 16.98
CA ASN A 44 -15.59 10.17 16.94
C ASN A 44 -14.93 10.45 15.57
N HIS A 45 -15.33 11.54 14.89
CA HIS A 45 -14.66 12.06 13.70
C HIS A 45 -13.91 13.35 14.05
N PHE A 46 -12.59 13.31 13.93
CA PHE A 46 -11.74 14.45 14.18
C PHE A 46 -11.41 15.15 12.87
N LYS A 47 -11.59 16.47 12.83
CA LYS A 47 -11.18 17.28 11.69
C LYS A 47 -9.65 17.28 11.60
N VAL A 48 -9.12 16.73 10.53
CA VAL A 48 -7.69 16.74 10.22
C VAL A 48 -7.42 17.80 9.15
N ASN A 49 -6.41 18.63 9.37
CA ASN A 49 -5.93 19.58 8.38
C ASN A 49 -4.61 19.09 7.80
N ILE A 50 -4.46 19.21 6.48
CA ILE A 50 -3.20 18.93 5.80
C ILE A 50 -2.40 20.23 5.70
N GLY A 51 -1.25 20.29 6.36
CA GLY A 51 -0.28 21.39 6.23
C GLY A 51 0.67 21.17 5.06
N GLY A 52 1.24 22.26 4.51
CA GLY A 52 2.31 22.20 3.51
C GLY A 52 1.90 21.58 2.17
N VAL A 53 1.06 22.28 1.40
CA VAL A 53 0.57 21.82 0.08
C VAL A 53 1.62 21.84 -1.03
N ASP A 54 2.78 22.42 -0.78
CA ASP A 54 3.88 22.53 -1.75
C ASP A 54 4.77 21.28 -1.80
N GLY A 55 4.53 20.31 -0.91
CA GLY A 55 5.27 19.06 -0.85
C GLY A 55 4.71 17.95 -1.75
N ASP A 56 5.50 16.89 -1.90
CA ASP A 56 5.11 15.66 -2.57
C ASP A 56 5.39 14.46 -1.67
N PHE A 57 4.51 13.47 -1.68
CA PHE A 57 4.80 12.16 -1.12
C PHE A 57 5.41 11.25 -2.18
N TYR A 58 6.34 10.39 -1.75
CA TYR A 58 6.97 9.40 -2.59
C TYR A 58 6.60 8.02 -2.05
N HIS A 59 5.89 7.24 -2.85
CA HIS A 59 5.54 5.88 -2.53
C HIS A 59 6.59 4.95 -3.13
N TYR A 60 7.11 4.08 -2.26
CA TYR A 60 8.03 3.00 -2.61
C TYR A 60 7.27 1.69 -2.42
N SER A 61 7.01 0.96 -3.50
CA SER A 61 6.08 -0.20 -3.49
C SER A 61 6.73 -1.49 -3.02
N GLN A 62 8.05 -1.60 -3.18
CA GLN A 62 8.81 -2.79 -2.79
C GLN A 62 9.84 -2.39 -1.75
N ILE A 63 9.52 -2.68 -0.50
CA ILE A 63 10.51 -2.76 0.58
C ILE A 63 10.74 -4.26 0.80
N ALA A 64 11.72 -4.81 0.10
CA ALA A 64 12.07 -6.21 0.27
C ALA A 64 13.18 -6.33 1.32
N LEU A 65 12.93 -7.15 2.33
CA LEU A 65 13.85 -7.37 3.44
C LEU A 65 14.30 -8.81 3.43
N PHE A 66 15.61 -8.99 3.27
CA PHE A 66 16.25 -10.29 3.27
C PHE A 66 17.31 -10.36 4.37
N TYR A 67 17.53 -11.56 4.87
CA TYR A 67 18.77 -11.87 5.57
C TYR A 67 19.94 -11.89 4.57
N GLU A 68 21.18 -11.96 5.07
CA GLU A 68 22.37 -12.13 4.23
C GLU A 68 22.28 -13.36 3.32
N ASP A 69 21.65 -14.44 3.80
CA ASP A 69 21.43 -15.70 3.08
C ASP A 69 20.34 -15.59 1.98
N ASP A 70 19.91 -14.38 1.62
CA ASP A 70 18.84 -14.09 0.64
C ASP A 70 17.46 -14.67 0.99
N HIS A 71 17.28 -15.16 2.22
CA HIS A 71 16.00 -15.64 2.72
C HIS A 71 15.13 -14.46 3.18
N PRO A 72 13.82 -14.45 2.83
CA PRO A 72 12.92 -13.39 3.25
C PRO A 72 12.75 -13.40 4.78
N ILE A 73 12.60 -12.21 5.37
CA ILE A 73 12.33 -12.08 6.80
C ILE A 73 10.88 -12.47 7.11
N ASP A 74 10.69 -13.66 7.68
CA ASP A 74 9.36 -14.16 8.09
C ASP A 74 8.91 -13.67 9.49
N ALA A 75 9.79 -12.95 10.20
CA ALA A 75 9.51 -12.52 11.56
C ALA A 75 8.70 -11.22 11.61
N LYS A 76 7.43 -11.36 12.01
CA LYS A 76 6.50 -10.25 12.25
C LYS A 76 7.13 -9.14 13.12
N GLY A 77 7.11 -7.92 12.61
CA GLY A 77 7.60 -6.73 13.32
C GLY A 77 9.11 -6.48 13.25
N ILE A 78 9.91 -7.39 12.69
CA ILE A 78 11.34 -7.11 12.42
C ILE A 78 11.48 -6.01 11.37
N GLY A 79 10.61 -5.98 10.36
CA GLY A 79 10.67 -4.95 9.31
C GLY A 79 10.64 -3.53 9.86
N ARG A 80 9.80 -3.25 10.85
CA ARG A 80 9.76 -1.93 11.51
C ARG A 80 11.11 -1.59 12.16
N LYS A 81 11.72 -2.53 12.89
CA LYS A 81 13.04 -2.32 13.52
C LYS A 81 14.13 -2.05 12.50
N VAL A 82 14.10 -2.76 11.37
CA VAL A 82 15.08 -2.57 10.29
C VAL A 82 14.91 -1.20 9.65
N ILE A 83 13.67 -0.76 9.39
CA ILE A 83 13.40 0.58 8.84
C ILE A 83 13.77 1.69 9.83
N ASP A 84 13.44 1.53 11.12
CA ASP A 84 13.84 2.49 12.16
C ASP A 84 15.37 2.62 12.21
N LYS A 85 16.12 1.50 12.10
CA LYS A 85 17.59 1.51 12.08
C LYS A 85 18.17 2.06 10.78
N LEU A 86 17.52 1.81 9.64
CA LEU A 86 17.90 2.39 8.35
C LEU A 86 17.83 3.91 8.43
N HIS A 87 16.74 4.45 8.96
CA HIS A 87 16.61 5.89 9.17
C HIS A 87 17.71 6.45 10.07
N GLU A 88 18.01 5.78 11.20
CA GLU A 88 19.10 6.20 12.11
C GLU A 88 20.48 6.19 11.43
N THR A 89 20.72 5.22 10.54
CA THR A 89 22.03 4.99 9.92
C THR A 89 22.27 5.90 8.71
N TYR A 90 21.22 6.19 7.94
CA TYR A 90 21.28 6.96 6.69
C TYR A 90 20.58 8.33 6.79
N ASP A 91 20.44 8.89 7.99
CA ASP A 91 19.69 10.14 8.25
C ASP A 91 20.17 11.31 7.36
N THR A 92 21.49 11.43 7.16
CA THR A 92 22.12 12.45 6.32
C THR A 92 21.78 12.28 4.83
N GLU A 93 21.78 11.04 4.32
CA GLU A 93 21.45 10.72 2.92
C GLU A 93 19.96 10.88 2.64
N LEU A 94 19.12 10.58 3.64
CA LEU A 94 17.67 10.76 3.57
C LEU A 94 17.25 12.23 3.67
N GLY A 95 18.17 13.13 4.03
CA GLY A 95 17.90 14.56 4.17
C GLY A 95 16.82 14.84 5.21
N GLY A 96 16.81 14.07 6.31
CA GLY A 96 15.81 14.16 7.38
C GLY A 96 14.40 13.72 6.98
N LYS A 97 14.23 13.00 5.85
CA LYS A 97 12.93 12.49 5.41
C LYS A 97 12.63 11.16 6.11
N HIS A 98 11.48 11.12 6.77
CA HIS A 98 11.02 9.92 7.45
C HIS A 98 10.16 9.05 6.55
N PHE A 99 10.38 7.73 6.59
CA PHE A 99 9.50 6.78 5.92
C PHE A 99 8.28 6.46 6.77
N ALA A 100 7.12 6.40 6.14
CA ALA A 100 5.92 5.79 6.72
C ALA A 100 5.75 4.41 6.11
N THR A 101 5.82 3.36 6.93
CA THR A 101 5.64 1.98 6.46
C THR A 101 4.19 1.58 6.64
N ALA A 102 3.47 1.36 5.53
CA ALA A 102 2.19 0.66 5.57
C ALA A 102 2.49 -0.74 6.13
N GLY A 103 1.90 -1.07 7.28
CA GLY A 103 2.24 -2.25 8.08
C GLY A 103 1.83 -3.57 7.44
N ASN A 104 2.31 -3.86 6.22
CA ASN A 104 2.23 -5.18 5.62
C ASN A 104 3.08 -6.12 6.48
N GLY A 105 2.36 -6.74 7.40
CA GLY A 105 2.80 -7.14 8.72
C GLY A 105 1.63 -6.94 9.67
N SER A 106 0.44 -7.37 9.24
CA SER A 106 -0.84 -7.18 9.93
C SER A 106 -0.69 -7.34 11.45
N PRO A 107 -1.23 -6.45 12.30
CA PRO A 107 -1.44 -6.76 13.71
C PRO A 107 -2.65 -7.70 13.83
N GLY A 108 -2.59 -8.86 13.17
CA GLY A 108 -3.54 -9.94 13.36
C GLY A 108 -3.36 -10.47 14.78
N GLY A 109 -4.30 -10.11 15.64
CA GLY A 109 -4.57 -10.81 16.88
C GLY A 109 -5.20 -12.16 16.54
N SER A 110 -4.43 -13.23 16.69
CA SER A 110 -4.95 -14.50 17.18
C SER A 110 -3.96 -14.97 18.23
N ARG A 111 -4.32 -14.73 19.49
CA ARG A 111 -3.64 -15.29 20.65
C ARG A 111 -4.10 -16.75 20.74
N SER A 112 -3.61 -17.60 19.83
CA SER A 112 -3.65 -19.04 20.03
C SER A 112 -2.43 -19.40 20.88
N PRO A 113 -2.60 -19.88 22.12
CA PRO A 113 -1.49 -20.24 22.97
C PRO A 113 -0.92 -21.58 22.48
N ASN A 114 -0.08 -21.53 21.44
CA ASN A 114 0.67 -22.71 21.06
C ASN A 114 1.80 -22.88 22.08
N GLY A 115 1.78 -24.01 22.81
CA GLY A 115 2.52 -24.32 24.03
C GLY A 115 4.04 -24.43 23.90
N SER A 116 4.68 -23.43 23.31
CA SER A 116 6.13 -23.21 23.42
C SER A 116 6.38 -21.95 24.23
N ASP A 117 6.01 -22.01 25.51
CA ASP A 117 6.36 -21.00 26.52
C ASP A 117 7.87 -21.06 26.82
N ARG A 118 8.68 -20.72 25.81
CA ARG A 118 10.07 -20.30 26.03
C ARG A 118 9.99 -18.86 26.52
N LYS A 119 9.70 -18.71 27.82
CA LYS A 119 10.00 -17.52 28.61
C LYS A 119 11.24 -16.86 28.04
N ARG A 120 11.05 -15.68 27.43
CA ARG A 120 12.04 -14.72 26.91
C ARG A 120 13.49 -15.11 27.23
N PHE A 121 14.02 -16.11 26.54
CA PHE A 121 15.45 -16.34 26.55
C PHE A 121 15.98 -15.26 25.63
N ARG A 122 16.55 -14.20 26.22
CA ARG A 122 17.37 -13.25 25.47
C ARG A 122 18.47 -14.08 24.83
N ARG A 123 18.30 -14.39 23.55
CA ARG A 123 19.41 -14.85 22.73
C ARG A 123 20.47 -13.73 22.82
N PRO A 124 21.76 -14.06 22.97
CA PRO A 124 22.80 -13.05 22.94
C PRO A 124 22.61 -12.18 21.70
N ASN A 125 22.78 -10.86 21.85
CA ASN A 125 22.69 -9.89 20.76
C ASN A 125 23.71 -10.28 19.69
N GLN A 126 23.29 -11.07 18.72
CA GLN A 126 24.02 -11.22 17.48
C GLN A 126 23.61 -10.02 16.63
N SER A 127 24.59 -9.20 16.29
CA SER A 127 24.44 -8.21 15.22
C SER A 127 23.98 -8.97 13.98
N LYS A 128 22.82 -8.60 13.46
CA LYS A 128 22.27 -9.18 12.22
C LYS A 128 22.37 -8.14 11.14
N SER A 129 23.00 -8.50 10.04
CA SER A 129 22.97 -7.70 8.82
C SER A 129 21.72 -8.06 8.02
N PHE A 130 21.17 -7.05 7.35
CA PHE A 130 19.96 -7.18 6.56
C PHE A 130 20.17 -6.50 5.22
N LYS A 131 19.74 -7.16 4.15
CA LYS A 131 19.66 -6.56 2.83
C LYS A 131 18.30 -5.91 2.69
N VAL A 132 18.30 -4.60 2.47
CA VAL A 132 17.08 -3.80 2.27
C VAL A 132 17.06 -3.29 0.85
N GLN A 133 16.04 -3.67 0.08
CA GLN A 133 15.80 -3.15 -1.25
C GLN A 133 14.60 -2.20 -1.21
N ILE A 134 14.80 -0.96 -1.69
CA ILE A 134 13.76 0.07 -1.78
C ILE A 134 13.55 0.40 -3.25
N SER A 135 12.36 0.10 -3.77
CA SER A 135 12.00 0.42 -5.16
C SER A 135 10.98 1.55 -5.21
N TYR A 136 11.31 2.61 -5.95
CA TYR A 136 10.40 3.73 -6.19
C TYR A 136 9.20 3.29 -7.04
N ALA A 137 8.01 3.73 -6.66
CA ALA A 137 6.77 3.42 -7.37
C ALA A 137 6.15 4.66 -7.99
N VAL A 138 5.81 5.65 -7.16
CA VAL A 138 5.04 6.81 -7.63
C VAL A 138 5.23 8.04 -6.75
N LYS A 139 5.10 9.20 -7.37
CA LYS A 139 5.07 10.51 -6.72
C LYS A 139 3.61 10.95 -6.60
N ILE A 140 3.20 11.31 -5.40
CA ILE A 140 1.84 11.70 -5.04
C ILE A 140 1.87 13.18 -4.63
N PRO A 141 1.37 14.10 -5.46
CA PRO A 141 1.35 15.52 -5.12
C PRO A 141 0.39 15.82 -3.96
N MET A 142 0.86 16.54 -2.94
CA MET A 142 0.01 16.93 -1.80
C MET A 142 -1.14 17.83 -2.22
N LYS A 143 -0.89 18.70 -3.19
CA LYS A 143 -1.90 19.58 -3.76
C LYS A 143 -3.10 18.80 -4.31
N SER A 144 -2.88 17.67 -4.99
CA SER A 144 -3.96 16.83 -5.51
C SER A 144 -4.83 16.24 -4.39
N ILE A 145 -4.21 15.81 -3.29
CA ILE A 145 -4.94 15.31 -2.10
C ILE A 145 -5.75 16.44 -1.46
N ALA A 146 -5.13 17.61 -1.29
CA ALA A 146 -5.78 18.77 -0.66
C ALA A 146 -6.97 19.29 -1.48
N SER A 147 -6.85 19.31 -2.82
CA SER A 147 -7.96 19.67 -3.72
C SER A 147 -9.10 18.66 -3.65
N ALA A 148 -8.79 17.35 -3.64
CA ALA A 148 -9.79 16.30 -3.56
C ALA A 148 -10.57 16.32 -2.23
N LEU A 149 -9.90 16.58 -1.11
CA LEU A 149 -10.56 16.69 0.20
C LEU A 149 -11.39 17.97 0.39
N ARG A 150 -11.15 19.00 -0.41
CA ARG A 150 -11.96 20.23 -0.41
C ARG A 150 -13.20 20.13 -1.30
N ASP A 151 -13.46 18.96 -1.90
CA ASP A 151 -14.51 18.75 -2.90
C ASP A 151 -14.44 19.80 -4.03
N GLN A 152 -13.24 20.09 -4.55
CA GLN A 152 -13.16 20.74 -5.86
C GLN A 152 -13.55 19.69 -6.91
N GLU A 153 -14.82 19.71 -7.31
CA GLU A 153 -15.34 18.92 -8.42
C GLU A 153 -14.42 19.12 -9.63
N SER A 154 -13.82 18.05 -10.13
CA SER A 154 -13.08 18.11 -11.39
C SER A 154 -14.09 18.41 -12.50
N GLU A 155 -13.92 19.54 -13.18
CA GLU A 155 -14.59 19.84 -14.45
C GLU A 155 -14.16 18.81 -15.49
N ASN A 156 -14.82 17.65 -15.55
CA ASN A 156 -14.76 16.75 -16.69
C ASN A 156 -16.05 15.94 -16.74
N SER A 157 -16.96 16.43 -17.58
CA SER A 157 -18.20 15.78 -18.03
C SER A 157 -17.92 14.61 -18.98
#